data_AF-A0A6S6RXS5-F1
#
_entry.id   AF-A0A6S6RXS5-F1
#
_cell.length_a   1.000
_cell.length_b   1.000
_cell.length_c   1.000
_cell.angle_alpha   90.00
_cell.angle_beta   90.00
_cell.angle_gamma   90.00
#
_symmetry.space_group_name_H-M   'P 1'
#
loop_
_entity.id
_entity.type
_entity.pdbx_description
1 polymer ?
#
loop_
_entity_poly.entity_id
_entity_poly.type
_entity_poly.pdbx_seq_one_letter_code
_entity_poly.pdbx_strand_id
1 'polypeptide(L)'
;MSKIKRILNILFEKKEITTSPKNHRKKEQELFKKKHRKNYLSVNELSQYFNISPNELNGIFQKLNWSKQEQKWYLMTDLGKYYGAKECYDNKHKIKYLRWNEKVKSSSQLLKAIDEFKKIKSKNFKEKLEL
;
A
#
# COMPACT_ATOMS: atom_id res chain seq x y z
N MET A 1 -47.42 -29.85 5.39
CA MET A 1 -46.43 -28.76 5.23
C MET A 1 -45.75 -28.52 6.58
N SER A 2 -44.41 -28.60 6.62
CA SER A 2 -43.64 -28.62 7.89
C SER A 2 -43.65 -27.28 8.63
N LYS A 3 -43.84 -27.31 9.95
CA LYS A 3 -43.80 -26.14 10.87
C LYS A 3 -42.49 -25.35 10.76
N ILE A 4 -41.42 -25.99 10.28
CA ILE A 4 -40.10 -25.39 10.04
C ILE A 4 -40.16 -24.30 8.95
N LYS A 5 -41.06 -24.44 7.96
CA LYS A 5 -41.20 -23.47 6.86
C LYS A 5 -41.85 -22.15 7.31
N ARG A 6 -42.62 -22.15 8.41
CA ARG A 6 -43.20 -20.93 9.02
C ARG A 6 -42.18 -20.14 9.83
N ILE A 7 -41.29 -20.82 10.56
CA ILE A 7 -40.26 -20.18 11.39
C ILE A 7 -39.19 -19.50 10.51
N LEU A 8 -38.84 -20.11 9.38
CA LEU A 8 -37.93 -19.50 8.39
C LEU A 8 -38.51 -18.23 7.75
N ASN A 9 -39.83 -18.16 7.54
CA ASN A 9 -40.47 -16.96 7.01
C ASN A 9 -40.47 -15.80 8.03
N ILE A 10 -40.69 -16.10 9.31
CA ILE A 10 -40.77 -15.07 10.38
C ILE A 10 -39.39 -14.48 10.72
N LEU A 11 -38.32 -15.29 10.63
CA LEU A 11 -36.95 -14.81 10.87
C LEU A 11 -36.38 -13.97 9.72
N PHE A 12 -36.97 -14.06 8.52
CA PHE A 12 -36.51 -13.34 7.33
C PHE A 12 -37.28 -12.03 7.06
N GLU A 13 -38.23 -11.67 7.93
CA GLU A 13 -39.20 -10.57 7.71
C GLU A 13 -38.86 -9.26 8.46
N LYS A 14 -37.57 -9.02 8.76
CA LYS A 14 -37.10 -7.70 9.20
C LYS A 14 -35.84 -7.28 8.43
N LYS A 15 -36.07 -6.85 7.19
CA LYS A 15 -35.52 -5.63 6.57
C LYS A 15 -35.89 -5.64 5.09
N GLU A 16 -37.13 -5.28 4.79
CA GLU A 16 -37.42 -4.73 3.48
C GLU A 16 -36.69 -3.39 3.34
N ILE A 17 -35.65 -3.38 2.51
CA ILE A 17 -35.33 -2.22 1.69
C ILE A 17 -35.26 -2.74 0.28
N THR A 18 -36.31 -2.46 -0.48
CA THR A 18 -36.48 -2.81 -1.88
C THR A 18 -35.31 -2.29 -2.70
N THR A 19 -34.34 -3.15 -3.01
CA THR A 19 -33.38 -2.91 -4.08
C THR A 19 -33.27 -4.17 -4.94
N SER A 20 -33.58 -4.00 -6.23
CA SER A 20 -33.51 -5.04 -7.27
C SER A 20 -32.22 -5.87 -7.19
N PRO A 21 -32.26 -7.21 -7.44
CA PRO A 21 -31.13 -8.13 -7.22
C PRO A 21 -29.83 -7.77 -7.96
N LYS A 22 -29.93 -6.94 -9.01
CA LYS A 22 -28.78 -6.46 -9.80
C LYS A 22 -27.94 -5.39 -9.07
N ASN A 23 -28.52 -4.65 -8.11
CA ASN A 23 -27.86 -3.55 -7.42
C ASN A 23 -27.07 -3.98 -6.17
N HIS A 24 -27.49 -5.04 -5.47
CA HIS A 24 -26.78 -5.55 -4.28
C HIS A 24 -25.39 -6.07 -4.64
N ARG A 25 -25.30 -6.84 -5.75
CA ARG A 25 -24.04 -7.40 -6.25
C ARG A 25 -23.05 -6.32 -6.70
N LYS A 26 -23.52 -5.22 -7.29
CA LYS A 26 -22.68 -4.06 -7.65
C LYS A 26 -22.20 -3.29 -6.42
N LYS A 27 -23.09 -3.04 -5.44
CA LYS A 27 -22.72 -2.38 -4.17
C LYS A 27 -21.73 -3.20 -3.36
N GLU A 28 -21.87 -4.52 -3.28
CA GLU A 28 -20.88 -5.40 -2.63
C GLU A 28 -19.56 -5.42 -3.39
N GLN A 29 -19.56 -5.51 -4.72
CA GLN A 29 -18.34 -5.42 -5.52
C GLN A 29 -17.65 -4.05 -5.41
N GLU A 30 -18.41 -2.96 -5.31
CA GLU A 30 -17.89 -1.63 -5.03
C GLU A 30 -17.37 -1.51 -3.60
N LEU A 31 -18.06 -2.07 -2.60
CA LEU A 31 -17.61 -2.08 -1.21
C LEU A 31 -16.33 -2.91 -1.03
N PHE A 32 -16.22 -4.06 -1.71
CA PHE A 32 -15.00 -4.85 -1.82
C PHE A 32 -13.88 -4.08 -2.52
N LYS A 33 -14.17 -3.41 -3.66
CA LYS A 33 -13.19 -2.54 -4.34
C LYS A 33 -12.77 -1.34 -3.47
N LYS A 34 -13.67 -0.76 -2.67
CA LYS A 34 -13.43 0.44 -1.84
C LYS A 34 -12.64 0.09 -0.57
N LYS A 35 -12.89 -1.07 0.04
CA LYS A 35 -12.16 -1.58 1.22
C LYS A 35 -10.70 -1.95 0.90
N HIS A 36 -10.41 -2.39 -0.33
CA HIS A 36 -9.06 -2.77 -0.76
C HIS A 36 -8.23 -1.64 -1.40
N ARG A 37 -8.84 -0.49 -1.74
CA ARG A 37 -8.11 0.65 -2.34
C ARG A 37 -7.18 1.38 -1.37
N LYS A 38 -7.40 1.27 -0.05
CA LYS A 38 -6.55 1.91 0.96
C LYS A 38 -5.27 1.14 1.31
N ASN A 39 -5.04 -0.04 0.71
CA ASN A 39 -3.99 -0.93 1.20
C ASN A 39 -2.61 -0.66 0.59
N TYR A 40 -2.49 0.12 -0.48
CA TYR A 40 -1.23 0.33 -1.19
C TYR A 40 -0.91 1.81 -1.35
N LEU A 41 0.27 2.20 -0.91
CA LEU A 41 0.79 3.55 -0.93
C LEU A 41 1.88 3.69 -2.00
N SER A 42 1.88 4.82 -2.69
CA SER A 42 3.00 5.23 -3.52
C SER A 42 4.22 5.58 -2.65
N VAL A 43 5.39 5.62 -3.29
CA VAL A 43 6.61 6.09 -2.65
C VAL A 43 6.44 7.53 -2.14
N ASN A 44 5.71 8.40 -2.87
CA ASN A 44 5.45 9.77 -2.43
C ASN A 44 4.63 9.82 -1.12
N GLU A 45 3.59 9.00 -1.00
CA GLU A 45 2.77 8.95 0.22
C GLU A 45 3.59 8.42 1.42
N LEU A 46 4.45 7.43 1.20
CA LEU A 46 5.35 6.92 2.24
C LEU A 46 6.43 7.92 2.62
N SER A 47 6.99 8.63 1.65
CA SER A 47 8.07 9.59 1.89
C SER A 47 7.56 10.77 2.74
N GLN A 48 6.34 11.23 2.47
CA GLN A 48 5.64 12.20 3.32
C GLN A 48 5.47 11.68 4.76
N TYR A 49 5.02 10.43 4.92
CA TYR A 49 4.87 9.81 6.24
C TYR A 49 6.19 9.78 7.03
N PHE A 50 7.30 9.48 6.37
CA PHE A 50 8.63 9.41 7.01
C PHE A 50 9.38 10.75 7.04
N ASN A 51 8.82 11.81 6.46
CA ASN A 51 9.47 13.11 6.27
C ASN A 51 10.86 12.99 5.61
N ILE A 52 10.92 12.25 4.51
CA ILE A 52 12.10 12.16 3.62
C ILE A 52 11.64 12.31 2.16
N SER A 53 12.55 12.62 1.25
CA SER A 53 12.19 12.74 -0.17
C SER A 53 11.90 11.36 -0.79
N PRO A 54 11.08 11.29 -1.86
CA PRO A 54 10.83 10.04 -2.57
C PRO A 54 12.10 9.37 -3.11
N ASN A 55 13.07 10.17 -3.56
CA ASN A 55 14.35 9.68 -4.07
C ASN A 55 15.19 9.03 -2.96
N GLU A 56 15.25 9.63 -1.77
CA GLU A 56 15.93 9.06 -0.62
C GLU A 56 15.26 7.75 -0.19
N LEU A 57 13.92 7.72 -0.12
CA LEU A 57 13.18 6.51 0.23
C LEU A 57 13.39 5.38 -0.80
N ASN A 58 13.40 5.69 -2.10
CA ASN A 58 13.75 4.73 -3.15
C ASN A 58 15.20 4.23 -3.00
N GLY A 59 16.13 5.10 -2.60
CA GLY A 59 17.50 4.71 -2.28
C GLY A 59 17.57 3.73 -1.10
N ILE A 60 16.77 3.96 -0.06
CA ILE A 60 16.67 3.05 1.09
C ILE A 60 16.10 1.69 0.65
N PHE A 61 15.04 1.64 -0.16
CA PHE A 61 14.51 0.39 -0.69
C PHE A 61 15.51 -0.39 -1.53
N GLN A 62 16.34 0.30 -2.31
CA GLN A 62 17.42 -0.33 -3.07
C GLN A 62 18.52 -0.89 -2.17
N LYS A 63 18.96 -0.14 -1.14
CA LYS A 63 19.93 -0.62 -0.15
C LYS A 63 19.45 -1.85 0.62
N LEU A 64 18.15 -1.92 0.88
CA LEU A 64 17.50 -3.09 1.51
C LEU A 64 17.28 -4.25 0.53
N ASN A 65 17.62 -4.10 -0.75
CA ASN A 65 17.31 -5.04 -1.82
C ASN A 65 15.81 -5.33 -1.96
N TRP A 66 14.95 -4.36 -1.64
CA TRP A 66 13.48 -4.47 -1.81
C TRP A 66 13.02 -3.93 -3.16
N SER A 67 13.82 -3.07 -3.78
CA SER A 67 13.62 -2.61 -5.14
C SER A 67 14.95 -2.59 -5.89
N LYS A 68 14.87 -2.66 -7.21
CA LYS A 68 16.01 -2.40 -8.09
C LYS A 68 15.62 -1.32 -9.10
N GLN A 69 16.57 -0.44 -9.41
CA GLN A 69 16.40 0.49 -10.52
C GLN A 69 16.98 -0.15 -11.78
N GLU A 70 16.20 -0.20 -12.84
CA GLU A 70 16.62 -0.67 -14.16
C GLU A 70 16.27 0.44 -15.15
N GLN A 71 17.25 1.10 -15.76
CA GLN A 71 17.05 2.32 -16.54
C GLN A 71 16.20 3.38 -15.78
N LYS A 72 14.97 3.64 -16.26
CA LYS A 72 13.99 4.56 -15.68
C LYS A 72 12.91 3.86 -14.82
N TRP A 73 13.02 2.55 -14.63
CA TRP A 73 12.01 1.71 -14.01
C TRP A 73 12.42 1.38 -12.58
N TYR A 74 11.46 1.41 -11.65
CA TYR A 74 11.62 0.73 -10.35
C TYR A 74 10.93 -0.62 -10.42
N LEU A 75 11.72 -1.67 -10.22
CA LEU A 75 11.27 -3.05 -10.28
C LEU A 75 11.34 -3.69 -8.90
N MET A 76 10.42 -4.62 -8.67
CA MET A 76 10.30 -5.34 -7.41
C MET A 76 11.26 -6.52 -7.38
N THR A 77 11.92 -6.73 -6.23
CA THR A 77 12.66 -7.96 -5.94
C THR A 77 11.76 -8.95 -5.19
N ASP A 78 12.18 -10.21 -5.04
CA ASP A 78 11.44 -11.18 -4.23
C ASP A 78 11.32 -10.73 -2.76
N LEU A 79 12.36 -10.10 -2.23
CA LEU A 79 12.33 -9.54 -0.87
C LEU A 79 11.38 -8.34 -0.77
N GLY A 80 11.35 -7.47 -1.79
CA GLY A 80 10.37 -6.40 -1.88
C GLY A 80 8.93 -6.91 -1.88
N LYS A 81 8.68 -7.98 -2.65
CA LYS A 81 7.37 -8.65 -2.70
C LYS A 81 6.97 -9.18 -1.33
N TYR A 82 7.91 -9.82 -0.62
CA TYR A 82 7.71 -10.29 0.76
C TYR A 82 7.30 -9.14 1.70
N TYR A 83 7.94 -7.98 1.58
CA TYR A 83 7.59 -6.77 2.34
C TYR A 83 6.40 -5.98 1.77
N GLY A 84 5.67 -6.54 0.81
CA GLY A 84 4.40 -6.01 0.32
C GLY A 84 4.53 -5.01 -0.83
N ALA A 85 5.64 -4.99 -1.55
CA ALA A 85 5.74 -4.28 -2.81
C ALA A 85 4.78 -4.85 -3.86
N LYS A 86 4.37 -3.98 -4.78
CA LYS A 86 3.59 -4.31 -5.96
C LYS A 86 4.03 -3.43 -7.12
N GLU A 87 4.39 -4.05 -8.23
CA GLU A 87 4.67 -3.34 -9.47
C GLU A 87 3.38 -2.75 -10.06
N CYS A 88 3.48 -1.51 -10.49
CA CYS A 88 2.43 -0.77 -11.17
C CYS A 88 3.02 -0.19 -12.46
N TYR A 89 2.15 0.09 -13.43
CA TYR A 89 2.53 0.68 -14.71
C TYR A 89 1.76 1.98 -14.94
N ASP A 90 2.49 3.04 -15.27
CA ASP A 90 1.91 4.28 -15.73
C ASP A 90 1.83 4.26 -17.26
N ASN A 91 0.61 4.21 -17.78
CA ASN A 91 0.39 4.15 -19.22
C ASN A 91 0.70 5.48 -19.93
N LYS A 92 0.58 6.62 -19.23
CA LYS A 92 0.85 7.94 -19.80
C LYS A 92 2.35 8.15 -19.98
N HIS A 93 3.13 7.80 -18.96
CA HIS A 93 4.58 8.00 -18.96
C HIS A 93 5.38 6.78 -19.43
N LYS A 94 4.71 5.64 -19.62
CA LYS A 94 5.32 4.36 -20.04
C LYS A 94 6.48 3.98 -19.09
N ILE A 95 6.19 3.98 -17.79
CA ILE A 95 7.13 3.66 -16.71
C ILE A 95 6.50 2.68 -15.70
N LYS A 96 7.31 1.83 -15.09
CA LYS A 96 6.93 0.99 -13.94
C LYS A 96 7.43 1.65 -12.67
N TYR A 97 6.59 1.57 -11.67
CA TYR A 97 6.87 2.07 -10.34
C TYR A 97 6.33 1.09 -9.30
N LEU A 98 6.75 1.27 -8.07
CA LEU A 98 6.32 0.43 -6.96
C LEU A 98 5.28 1.13 -6.11
N ARG A 99 4.29 0.36 -5.67
CA ARG A 99 3.43 0.68 -4.54
C ARG A 99 3.65 -0.34 -3.45
N TRP A 100 3.41 0.05 -2.21
CA TRP A 100 3.70 -0.78 -1.05
C TRP A 100 2.48 -0.95 -0.18
N ASN A 101 2.31 -2.15 0.38
CA ASN A 101 1.29 -2.37 1.39
C ASN A 101 1.49 -1.41 2.56
N GLU A 102 0.42 -0.81 3.08
CA GLU A 102 0.51 0.14 4.20
C GLU A 102 1.25 -0.43 5.42
N LYS A 103 1.17 -1.75 5.65
CA LYS A 103 1.90 -2.45 6.72
C LYS A 103 3.42 -2.27 6.65
N VAL A 104 3.97 -1.90 5.50
CA VAL A 104 5.41 -1.61 5.34
C VAL A 104 5.87 -0.51 6.30
N LYS A 105 4.98 0.41 6.68
CA LYS A 105 5.27 1.49 7.65
C LYS A 105 5.76 0.96 9.00
N SER A 106 5.28 -0.22 9.40
CA SER A 106 5.60 -0.87 10.66
C SER A 106 6.75 -1.88 10.54
N SER A 107 7.40 -2.00 9.39
CA SER A 107 8.53 -2.92 9.22
C SER A 107 9.72 -2.43 10.03
N SER A 108 10.17 -3.26 10.98
CA SER A 108 11.34 -2.96 11.82
C SER A 108 12.60 -2.74 10.97
N GLN A 109 12.76 -3.45 9.86
CA GLN A 109 13.89 -3.31 8.95
C GLN A 109 13.85 -1.95 8.25
N LEU A 110 12.68 -1.50 7.77
CA LEU A 110 12.54 -0.19 7.15
C LEU A 110 12.76 0.94 8.16
N LEU A 111 12.18 0.82 9.36
CA LEU A 111 12.31 1.82 10.42
C LEU A 111 13.77 2.02 10.83
N LYS A 112 14.53 0.93 11.00
CA LYS A 112 15.96 0.99 11.29
C LYS A 112 16.75 1.66 10.18
N ALA A 113 16.49 1.31 8.92
CA ALA A 113 17.19 1.89 7.78
C ALA A 113 16.91 3.40 7.62
N ILE A 114 15.69 3.85 7.90
CA ILE A 114 15.32 5.27 7.86
C ILE A 114 15.98 6.04 9.01
N ASP A 115 16.00 5.48 10.22
CA ASP A 115 16.68 6.08 11.37
C ASP A 115 18.19 6.26 11.10
N GLU A 116 18.84 5.22 10.61
CA GLU A 116 20.25 5.25 10.21
C GLU A 116 20.50 6.30 9.12
N PHE A 117 19.65 6.34 8.08
CA PHE A 117 19.74 7.34 7.02
C PHE A 117 19.66 8.77 7.56
N LYS A 118 18.71 9.04 8.48
CA LYS A 118 18.55 10.38 9.09
C LYS A 118 19.75 10.77 9.94
N LYS A 119 20.31 9.83 10.71
CA LYS A 119 21.53 10.05 11.50
C LYS A 119 22.71 10.44 10.61
N ILE A 120 22.97 9.68 9.55
CA ILE A 120 24.05 9.97 8.59
C ILE A 120 23.84 11.35 7.93
N LYS A 121 22.61 11.64 7.48
CA LYS A 121 22.29 12.94 6.86
C LYS A 121 22.56 14.11 7.80
N SER A 122 22.21 13.98 9.08
CA SER A 122 22.46 15.01 10.09
C SER A 122 23.94 15.22 10.38
N LYS A 123 24.73 14.13 10.41
CA LYS A 123 26.18 14.18 10.62
C LYS A 123 26.87 14.90 9.46
N ASN A 124 26.57 14.52 8.23
CA ASN A 124 27.15 15.14 7.03
C ASN A 124 26.80 16.64 6.93
N PHE A 125 25.62 17.04 7.40
CA PHE A 125 25.23 18.45 7.43
C PHE A 125 26.05 19.26 8.44
N LYS A 126 26.35 18.69 9.62
CA LYS A 126 27.22 19.34 10.63
C LYS A 126 28.65 19.50 10.13
N GLU A 127 29.23 18.43 9.57
CA GLU A 127 30.59 18.47 9.00
C GLU A 127 30.73 19.54 7.90
N LYS A 128 29.68 19.77 7.10
CA LYS A 128 29.67 20.80 6.06
C LYS A 128 29.58 22.24 6.61
N LEU A 129 29.06 22.44 7.82
CA LEU A 129 28.96 23.76 8.46
C LEU A 129 30.23 24.16 9.22
N GLU A 130 31.08 23.18 9.52
CA GLU A 130 32.36 23.36 10.23
C GLU A 130 33.55 23.56 9.28
N LEU A 131 33.31 23.61 7.96
CA LEU A 131 34.27 23.87 6.87
C LEU A 131 33.98 25.22 6.22
#